data_AF-A0A2I1H151-F1
#
_entry.id   AF-A0A2I1H151-F1
#
_cell.length_a   1.000
_cell.length_b   1.000
_cell.length_c   1.000
_cell.angle_alpha   90.00
_cell.angle_beta   90.00
_cell.angle_gamma   90.00
#
_symmetry.space_group_name_H-M   'P 1'
#
loop_
_entity.id
_entity.type
_entity.pdbx_description
1 polymer ?
#
loop_
_entity_poly.entity_id
_entity_poly.type
_entity_poly.pdbx_seq_one_letter_code
_entity_poly.pdbx_strand_id
1 'polypeptide(L)'
;MDTQIGCAIKASNELVKNLHRDGFDRGCIATFNDYMTVRQTFTKNKASLHRSLNGINNAKNGTRLYDSIVDVIQIFRNRGDVSRPWILVVVTDGDDNISSRSLHKCAQETSSLFTTKESNNFLFLVGVGDGVNSEKMNEMASAGNFIYIHAKDFFLLELIFLKIANKITTSLSLSLGNLTVGDHSASWAEVQRHRNLSKVAIDYALLIDVSASMNSRVISSNSVTNLNSVITHATRAIGQSFDSRIINTTNVALLASWIDKKRGNPYNFSDLPFEFKLIHRASRDGFGNDKFHNNCDNKGPTIVVIKVKYSGEIIGGYNPLEWRCVKINEWSTLLPNNHDFYIDQQRRTSKSFIFSLTNQTISRVTLNNDAIIWSRNKGPCFGLQDLCITNNFGKSEQRSYENRIINKKNFEIEEYEVFQAIDKRPRFSIFYFIFMIFMGIFKIIKFIFMRLFLGIYWTCYIVYWIIYWITYWTVITLICVAGIGLIVSILALPIILYLYLEAEIAWVILSALFIYAPILGLIGEYLVI
;
A
#
# COMPACT_ATOMS: atom_id res chain seq x y z
N MET A 1 -2.86 -2.97 -33.34
CA MET A 1 -1.85 -3.63 -32.48
C MET A 1 -0.59 -2.80 -32.62
N ASP A 2 -0.10 -2.26 -31.52
CA ASP A 2 1.12 -1.47 -31.50
C ASP A 2 2.34 -2.41 -31.50
N THR A 3 3.44 -1.99 -32.14
CA THR A 3 4.74 -2.68 -32.07
C THR A 3 5.49 -2.23 -30.82
N GLN A 4 6.40 -3.06 -30.31
CA GLN A 4 7.25 -2.70 -29.15
C GLN A 4 8.04 -1.40 -29.41
N ILE A 5 8.65 -1.29 -30.60
CA ILE A 5 9.31 -0.06 -31.05
C ILE A 5 8.35 1.14 -31.12
N GLY A 6 7.10 0.95 -31.57
CA GLY A 6 6.08 2.01 -31.60
C GLY A 6 5.78 2.53 -30.19
N CYS A 7 5.67 1.64 -29.21
CA CYS A 7 5.51 2.01 -27.80
C CYS A 7 6.72 2.79 -27.26
N ALA A 8 7.95 2.37 -27.58
CA ALA A 8 9.17 3.07 -27.18
C ALA A 8 9.26 4.48 -27.79
N ILE A 9 8.92 4.63 -29.08
CA ILE A 9 8.86 5.92 -29.78
C ILE A 9 7.80 6.82 -29.14
N LYS A 10 6.61 6.29 -28.86
CA LYS A 10 5.51 7.03 -28.21
C LYS A 10 5.93 7.55 -26.82
N ALA A 11 6.45 6.68 -25.97
CA ALA A 11 6.90 7.05 -24.63
C ALA A 11 8.03 8.10 -24.68
N SER A 12 9.00 7.91 -25.59
CA SER A 12 10.10 8.86 -25.83
C SER A 12 9.60 10.23 -26.27
N ASN A 13 8.59 10.30 -27.14
CA ASN A 13 7.97 11.56 -27.53
C ASN A 13 7.31 12.27 -26.35
N GLU A 14 6.59 11.54 -25.47
CA GLU A 14 6.02 12.15 -24.26
C GLU A 14 7.10 12.64 -23.30
N LEU A 15 8.21 11.90 -23.15
CA LEU A 15 9.34 12.38 -22.34
C LEU A 15 9.95 13.67 -22.91
N VAL A 16 10.24 13.73 -24.21
CA VAL A 16 10.77 14.95 -24.85
C VAL A 16 9.80 16.12 -24.69
N LYS A 17 8.50 15.90 -24.94
CA LYS A 17 7.46 16.92 -24.85
C LYS A 17 7.37 17.57 -23.46
N ASN A 18 7.57 16.78 -22.41
CA ASN A 18 7.34 17.22 -21.03
C ASN A 18 8.63 17.57 -20.27
N LEU A 19 9.78 17.01 -20.66
CA LEU A 19 11.08 17.28 -20.01
C LEU A 19 11.88 18.41 -20.69
N HIS A 20 11.83 18.48 -22.03
CA HIS A 20 12.68 19.40 -22.82
C HIS A 20 12.12 20.81 -22.86
N ARG A 21 12.93 21.79 -22.44
CA ARG A 21 12.64 23.21 -22.64
C ARG A 21 13.32 23.71 -23.90
N ASP A 22 12.49 24.07 -24.88
CA ASP A 22 12.93 24.50 -26.20
C ASP A 22 13.84 25.74 -26.10
N GLY A 23 14.96 25.73 -26.83
CA GLY A 23 15.96 26.81 -26.75
C GLY A 23 16.89 26.77 -25.52
N PHE A 24 16.62 25.91 -24.53
CA PHE A 24 17.33 25.91 -23.25
C PHE A 24 18.06 24.59 -22.98
N ASP A 25 17.32 23.49 -22.94
CA ASP A 25 17.87 22.13 -22.79
C ASP A 25 18.40 21.61 -24.14
N ARG A 26 19.29 20.62 -24.13
CA ARG A 26 19.76 19.96 -25.36
C ARG A 26 19.45 18.47 -25.32
N GLY A 27 18.76 17.99 -26.34
CA GLY A 27 18.46 16.57 -26.51
C GLY A 27 19.29 15.93 -27.62
N CYS A 28 19.59 14.65 -27.48
CA CYS A 28 20.21 13.79 -28.48
C CYS A 28 19.36 12.51 -28.63
N ILE A 29 19.16 12.04 -29.87
CA ILE A 29 18.46 10.78 -30.15
C ILE A 29 19.42 9.84 -30.86
N ALA A 30 19.66 8.68 -30.27
CA ALA A 30 20.45 7.60 -30.82
C ALA A 30 19.65 6.30 -30.80
N THR A 31 19.98 5.40 -31.72
CA THR A 31 19.39 4.06 -31.80
C THR A 31 20.49 3.04 -31.91
N PHE A 32 20.23 1.79 -31.54
CA PHE A 32 21.20 0.72 -31.75
C PHE A 32 20.58 -0.61 -32.16
N ASN A 33 21.38 -1.41 -32.85
CA ASN A 33 21.14 -2.81 -33.22
C ASN A 33 22.52 -3.47 -33.27
N ASP A 34 22.95 -4.03 -34.41
CA ASP A 34 24.35 -4.32 -34.74
C ASP A 34 25.36 -3.18 -34.53
N TYR A 35 24.90 -1.93 -34.62
CA TYR A 35 25.73 -0.74 -34.40
C TYR A 35 24.90 0.41 -33.84
N MET A 36 25.55 1.42 -33.26
CA MET A 36 24.88 2.63 -32.78
C MET A 36 24.80 3.67 -33.92
N THR A 37 23.62 4.26 -34.10
CA THR A 37 23.36 5.37 -35.03
C THR A 37 22.88 6.60 -34.28
N VAL A 38 23.55 7.74 -34.46
CA VAL A 38 23.07 9.04 -33.98
C VAL A 38 22.05 9.58 -34.98
N ARG A 39 20.76 9.59 -34.60
CA ARG A 39 19.66 10.09 -35.44
C ARG A 39 19.53 11.61 -35.36
N GLN A 40 19.78 12.17 -34.18
CA GLN A 40 19.82 13.60 -33.93
C GLN A 40 20.90 13.89 -32.88
N THR A 41 21.93 14.66 -33.24
CA THR A 41 22.92 15.12 -32.26
C THR A 41 22.34 16.19 -31.32
N PHE A 42 23.08 16.60 -30.29
CA PHE A 42 22.62 17.59 -29.31
C PHE A 42 22.03 18.83 -29.98
N THR A 43 20.73 19.05 -29.76
CA THR A 43 20.00 20.20 -30.29
C THR A 43 19.08 20.77 -29.23
N LYS A 44 18.95 22.10 -29.27
CA LYS A 44 17.97 22.83 -28.47
C LYS A 44 16.56 22.78 -29.06
N ASN A 45 16.44 22.40 -30.33
CA ASN A 45 15.19 22.42 -31.09
C ASN A 45 14.38 21.15 -30.82
N LYS A 46 13.27 21.31 -30.09
CA LYS A 46 12.35 20.23 -29.74
C LYS A 46 11.72 19.55 -30.97
N ALA A 47 11.40 20.32 -32.02
CA ALA A 47 10.80 19.76 -33.22
C ALA A 47 11.77 18.84 -33.98
N SER A 48 13.07 19.12 -33.98
CA SER A 48 14.08 18.21 -34.55
C SER A 48 14.16 16.88 -33.78
N LEU A 49 14.01 16.90 -32.46
CA LEU A 49 13.96 15.68 -31.64
C LEU A 49 12.72 14.83 -31.97
N HIS A 50 11.53 15.45 -32.03
CA HIS A 50 10.30 14.75 -32.42
C HIS A 50 10.38 14.19 -33.84
N ARG A 51 10.91 14.96 -34.81
CA ARG A 51 11.12 14.47 -36.18
C ARG A 51 12.06 13.27 -36.21
N SER A 52 13.15 13.32 -35.44
CA SER A 52 14.10 12.22 -35.34
C SER A 52 13.48 10.96 -34.74
N LEU A 53 12.67 11.09 -33.68
CA LEU A 53 11.97 9.97 -33.04
C LEU A 53 10.91 9.36 -33.96
N ASN A 54 10.10 10.19 -34.61
CA ASN A 54 9.03 9.74 -35.50
C ASN A 54 9.57 9.14 -36.81
N GLY A 55 10.82 9.44 -37.18
CA GLY A 55 11.52 8.83 -38.31
C GLY A 55 12.24 7.52 -37.98
N ILE A 56 12.14 7.01 -36.74
CA ILE A 56 12.74 5.72 -36.37
C ILE A 56 11.93 4.62 -37.03
N ASN A 57 12.54 4.02 -38.05
CA ASN A 57 12.11 2.78 -38.66
C ASN A 57 13.02 1.63 -38.21
N ASN A 58 12.49 0.42 -38.29
CA ASN A 58 13.14 -0.77 -37.77
C ASN A 58 14.34 -1.18 -38.63
N ALA A 59 15.37 -1.71 -37.97
CA ALA A 59 16.55 -2.26 -38.62
C ALA A 59 16.79 -3.71 -38.15
N LYS A 60 17.46 -4.50 -38.99
CA LYS A 60 17.72 -5.92 -38.74
C LYS A 60 18.96 -6.11 -37.85
N ASN A 61 18.93 -7.26 -37.16
CA ASN A 61 19.97 -7.99 -36.42
C ASN A 61 20.67 -7.30 -35.24
N GLY A 62 20.93 -8.13 -34.23
CA GLY A 62 21.78 -7.88 -33.07
C GLY A 62 21.27 -6.86 -32.05
N THR A 63 21.77 -7.02 -30.82
CA THR A 63 21.55 -6.13 -29.68
C THR A 63 22.93 -5.80 -29.12
N ARG A 64 23.57 -4.75 -29.65
CA ARG A 64 24.90 -4.25 -29.21
C ARG A 64 24.77 -3.26 -28.05
N LEU A 65 24.06 -3.65 -26.99
CA LEU A 65 23.69 -2.79 -25.87
C LEU A 65 24.91 -2.17 -25.16
N TYR A 66 25.88 -2.99 -24.76
CA TYR A 66 27.01 -2.54 -23.94
C TYR A 66 27.90 -1.53 -24.67
N ASP A 67 28.28 -1.82 -25.91
CA ASP A 67 29.08 -0.87 -26.68
C ASP A 67 28.27 0.40 -26.98
N SER A 68 26.96 0.29 -27.26
CA SER A 68 26.12 1.44 -27.59
C SER A 68 25.93 2.39 -26.40
N ILE A 69 25.85 1.88 -25.18
CA ILE A 69 25.85 2.70 -23.96
C ILE A 69 27.14 3.53 -23.89
N VAL A 70 28.29 2.88 -24.05
CA VAL A 70 29.58 3.56 -24.02
C VAL A 70 29.73 4.54 -25.18
N ASP A 71 29.30 4.18 -26.39
CA ASP A 71 29.38 5.03 -27.57
C ASP A 71 28.58 6.34 -27.36
N VAL A 72 27.39 6.28 -26.74
CA VAL A 72 26.63 7.48 -26.36
C VAL A 72 27.32 8.28 -25.25
N ILE A 73 27.94 7.62 -24.26
CA ILE A 73 28.74 8.31 -23.24
C ILE A 73 29.90 9.07 -23.90
N GLN A 74 30.54 8.53 -24.93
CA GLN A 74 31.56 9.25 -25.70
C GLN A 74 30.99 10.45 -26.44
N ILE A 75 29.74 10.40 -26.92
CA ILE A 75 29.07 11.58 -27.50
C ILE A 75 28.91 12.68 -26.44
N PHE A 76 28.51 12.33 -25.21
CA PHE A 76 28.47 13.30 -24.10
C PHE A 76 29.86 13.88 -23.82
N ARG A 77 30.90 13.04 -23.75
CA ARG A 77 32.28 13.51 -23.53
C ARG A 77 32.75 14.49 -24.61
N ASN A 78 32.37 14.24 -25.86
CA ASN A 78 32.85 15.03 -26.99
C ASN A 78 32.02 16.29 -27.27
N ARG A 79 30.71 16.26 -26.96
CA ARG A 79 29.75 17.31 -27.38
C ARG A 79 28.84 17.83 -26.27
N GLY A 80 28.77 17.13 -25.14
CA GLY A 80 28.03 17.55 -23.96
C GLY A 80 28.67 18.78 -23.31
N ASP A 81 27.85 19.61 -22.68
CA ASP A 81 28.27 20.78 -21.92
C ASP A 81 28.47 20.33 -20.50
N VAL A 82 29.73 20.26 -20.08
CA VAL A 82 30.16 19.76 -18.77
C VAL A 82 29.64 20.63 -17.61
N SER A 83 29.14 21.84 -17.87
CA SER A 83 28.48 22.67 -16.85
C SER A 83 27.04 22.24 -16.55
N ARG A 84 26.50 21.30 -17.33
CA ARG A 84 25.12 20.81 -17.22
C ARG A 84 25.10 19.36 -16.72
N PRO A 85 24.11 18.99 -15.91
CA PRO A 85 23.79 17.59 -15.67
C PRO A 85 23.55 16.84 -16.99
N TRP A 86 24.19 15.68 -17.13
CA TRP A 86 23.99 14.78 -18.27
C TRP A 86 23.03 13.65 -17.91
N ILE A 87 22.06 13.38 -18.78
CA ILE A 87 21.04 12.35 -18.56
C ILE A 87 21.01 11.38 -19.74
N LEU A 88 21.27 10.11 -19.49
CA LEU A 88 21.14 9.06 -20.49
C LEU A 88 19.96 8.14 -20.12
N VAL A 89 18.99 8.00 -21.02
CA VAL A 89 17.90 7.02 -20.89
C VAL A 89 18.05 6.00 -22.00
N VAL A 90 18.18 4.73 -21.64
CA VAL A 90 18.37 3.59 -22.53
C VAL A 90 17.14 2.69 -22.47
N VAL A 91 16.63 2.23 -23.61
CA VAL A 91 15.51 1.27 -23.68
C VAL A 91 15.93 0.06 -24.51
N THR A 92 15.72 -1.15 -23.98
CA THR A 92 16.02 -2.43 -24.65
C THR A 92 14.97 -3.49 -24.34
N ASP A 93 14.67 -4.38 -25.29
CA ASP A 93 13.84 -5.59 -25.07
C ASP A 93 14.65 -6.87 -24.92
N GLY A 94 15.95 -6.79 -25.18
CA GLY A 94 16.86 -7.92 -25.19
C GLY A 94 18.14 -7.68 -24.41
N ASP A 95 18.77 -8.79 -24.02
CA ASP A 95 20.16 -8.81 -23.57
C ASP A 95 21.14 -8.52 -24.70
N ASP A 96 22.33 -8.07 -24.32
CA ASP A 96 23.44 -7.93 -25.24
C ASP A 96 23.84 -9.29 -25.84
N ASN A 97 24.04 -9.35 -27.16
CA ASN A 97 24.44 -10.59 -27.85
C ASN A 97 25.60 -10.42 -28.83
N ILE A 98 26.11 -9.20 -29.02
CA ILE A 98 27.14 -8.90 -30.03
C ILE A 98 28.13 -7.82 -29.62
N SER A 99 28.00 -7.19 -28.44
CA SER A 99 28.99 -6.20 -28.03
C SER A 99 30.36 -6.84 -27.88
N SER A 100 31.37 -6.08 -28.28
CA SER A 100 32.77 -6.43 -28.03
C SER A 100 33.14 -6.26 -26.55
N ARG A 101 32.49 -5.31 -25.85
CA ARG A 101 32.64 -5.12 -24.41
C ARG A 101 31.86 -6.18 -23.62
N SER A 102 32.46 -6.62 -22.52
CA SER A 102 31.74 -7.35 -21.49
C SER A 102 30.87 -6.41 -20.65
N LEU A 103 29.88 -6.99 -19.96
CA LEU A 103 29.05 -6.30 -18.97
C LEU A 103 29.89 -5.52 -17.94
N HIS A 104 30.93 -6.16 -17.41
CA HIS A 104 31.82 -5.57 -16.41
C HIS A 104 32.60 -4.38 -16.99
N LYS A 105 33.07 -4.51 -18.24
CA LYS A 105 33.80 -3.43 -18.92
C LYS A 105 32.89 -2.23 -19.18
N CYS A 106 31.66 -2.47 -19.63
CA CYS A 106 30.65 -1.43 -19.81
C CYS A 106 30.34 -0.70 -18.50
N ALA A 107 30.12 -1.45 -17.41
CA ALA A 107 29.88 -0.87 -16.10
C ALA A 107 31.06 -0.01 -15.61
N GLN A 108 32.30 -0.50 -15.74
CA GLN A 108 33.51 0.23 -15.36
C GLN A 108 33.70 1.52 -16.18
N GLU A 109 33.50 1.46 -17.50
CA GLU A 109 33.59 2.65 -18.35
C GLU A 109 32.47 3.65 -18.05
N THR A 110 31.27 3.15 -17.74
CA THR A 110 30.13 4.00 -17.36
C THR A 110 30.41 4.75 -16.05
N SER A 111 30.87 4.06 -15.00
CA SER A 111 31.16 4.67 -13.70
C SER A 111 32.33 5.64 -13.74
N SER A 112 33.35 5.38 -14.58
CA SER A 112 34.52 6.26 -14.70
C SER A 112 34.29 7.46 -15.63
N LEU A 113 33.45 7.33 -16.66
CA LEU A 113 33.27 8.36 -17.68
C LEU A 113 31.99 9.18 -17.53
N PHE A 114 30.96 8.65 -16.86
CA PHE A 114 29.63 9.27 -16.85
C PHE A 114 29.08 9.46 -15.44
N THR A 115 29.00 8.40 -14.62
CA THR A 115 28.36 8.39 -13.30
C THR A 115 29.37 8.41 -12.14
N THR A 116 30.38 9.27 -12.23
CA THR A 116 31.36 9.42 -11.14
C THR A 116 30.67 9.94 -9.88
N LYS A 117 31.24 9.67 -8.69
CA LYS A 117 30.65 10.09 -7.39
C LYS A 117 30.41 11.60 -7.26
N GLU A 118 31.16 12.40 -8.02
CA GLU A 118 31.09 13.86 -8.01
C GLU A 118 30.21 14.42 -9.14
N SER A 119 29.74 13.57 -10.05
CA SER A 119 28.89 13.99 -11.16
C SER A 119 27.42 14.09 -10.74
N ASN A 120 26.73 15.10 -11.28
CA ASN A 120 25.26 15.20 -11.20
C ASN A 120 24.59 14.50 -12.40
N ASN A 121 25.24 13.47 -12.94
CA ASN A 121 24.79 12.77 -14.13
C ASN A 121 23.89 11.59 -13.78
N PHE A 122 22.93 11.28 -14.65
CA PHE A 122 21.99 10.19 -14.45
C PHE A 122 21.98 9.25 -15.64
N LEU A 123 22.14 7.96 -15.40
CA LEU A 123 21.87 6.94 -16.39
C LEU A 123 20.72 6.05 -15.92
N PHE A 124 19.75 5.85 -16.81
CA PHE A 124 18.61 4.95 -16.62
C PHE A 124 18.60 3.91 -17.72
N LEU A 125 18.73 2.64 -17.35
CA LEU A 125 18.55 1.51 -18.26
C LEU A 125 17.16 0.89 -18.02
N VAL A 126 16.31 0.94 -19.03
CA VAL A 126 14.96 0.37 -19.00
C VAL A 126 14.94 -0.90 -19.84
N GLY A 127 14.93 -2.06 -19.17
CA GLY A 127 14.76 -3.36 -19.81
C GLY A 127 13.29 -3.75 -19.84
N VAL A 128 12.76 -4.15 -20.99
CA VAL A 128 11.34 -4.40 -21.18
C VAL A 128 11.05 -5.84 -21.62
N GLY A 129 10.11 -6.49 -20.95
CA GLY A 129 9.70 -7.86 -21.23
C GLY A 129 10.64 -8.91 -20.66
N ASP A 130 10.46 -10.14 -21.13
CA ASP A 130 11.18 -11.33 -20.64
C ASP A 130 12.49 -11.60 -21.40
N GLY A 131 12.77 -10.84 -22.47
CA GLY A 131 14.01 -10.96 -23.25
C GLY A 131 15.24 -10.37 -22.56
N VAL A 132 15.07 -9.72 -21.41
CA VAL A 132 16.13 -9.10 -20.62
C VAL A 132 16.40 -9.89 -19.34
N ASN A 133 17.66 -10.24 -19.08
CA ASN A 133 18.10 -10.82 -17.83
C ASN A 133 18.24 -9.72 -16.75
N SER A 134 17.19 -9.58 -15.94
CA SER A 134 17.13 -8.56 -14.89
C SER A 134 18.24 -8.68 -13.84
N GLU A 135 18.73 -9.89 -13.55
CA GLU A 135 19.82 -10.09 -12.59
C GLU A 135 21.12 -9.51 -13.11
N LYS A 136 21.50 -9.85 -14.35
CA LYS A 136 22.67 -9.27 -15.04
C LYS A 136 22.56 -7.76 -15.17
N MET A 137 21.39 -7.23 -15.53
CA MET A 137 21.22 -5.78 -15.68
C MET A 137 21.33 -5.04 -14.34
N ASN A 138 20.84 -5.63 -13.24
CA ASN A 138 21.04 -5.07 -11.89
C ASN A 138 22.51 -5.12 -11.46
N GLU A 139 23.22 -6.19 -11.77
CA GLU A 139 24.67 -6.30 -11.54
C GLU A 139 25.42 -5.18 -12.28
N MET A 140 25.14 -5.01 -13.58
CA MET A 140 25.74 -3.96 -14.41
C MET A 140 25.45 -2.57 -13.86
N ALA A 141 24.20 -2.32 -13.46
CA ALA A 141 23.77 -1.04 -12.90
C ALA A 141 24.44 -0.72 -11.57
N SER A 142 24.58 -1.74 -10.70
CA SER A 142 25.26 -1.61 -9.41
C SER A 142 26.75 -1.28 -9.61
N ALA A 143 27.44 -2.02 -10.49
CA ALA A 143 28.85 -1.79 -10.79
C ALA A 143 29.10 -0.47 -11.55
N GLY A 144 28.13 -0.05 -12.37
CA GLY A 144 28.21 1.18 -13.16
C GLY A 144 27.65 2.43 -12.46
N ASN A 145 27.19 2.32 -11.21
CA ASN A 145 26.55 3.41 -10.46
C ASN A 145 25.40 4.10 -11.24
N PHE A 146 24.52 3.29 -11.83
CA PHE A 146 23.34 3.79 -12.54
C PHE A 146 22.08 3.00 -12.17
N ILE A 147 20.93 3.41 -12.70
CA ILE A 147 19.64 2.86 -12.31
C ILE A 147 19.13 1.92 -13.40
N TYR A 148 18.89 0.66 -13.05
CA TYR A 148 18.14 -0.27 -13.87
C TYR A 148 16.66 -0.30 -13.46
N ILE A 149 15.78 -0.37 -14.45
CA ILE A 149 14.33 -0.49 -14.28
C ILE A 149 13.84 -1.62 -15.18
N HIS A 150 13.29 -2.68 -14.58
CA HIS A 150 12.59 -3.73 -15.32
C HIS A 150 11.13 -3.35 -15.55
N ALA A 151 10.67 -3.46 -16.79
CA ALA A 151 9.30 -3.25 -17.19
C ALA A 151 8.73 -4.56 -17.73
N LYS A 152 7.61 -5.03 -17.20
CA LYS A 152 6.98 -6.26 -17.72
C LYS A 152 6.43 -6.11 -19.14
N ASP A 153 6.04 -4.90 -19.51
CA ASP A 153 5.37 -4.63 -20.79
C ASP A 153 5.73 -3.23 -21.30
N PHE A 154 5.79 -3.10 -22.62
CA PHE A 154 6.00 -1.86 -23.35
C PHE A 154 4.94 -0.79 -23.07
N PHE A 155 3.71 -1.17 -22.70
CA PHE A 155 2.68 -0.22 -22.29
C PHE A 155 3.02 0.55 -21.00
N LEU A 156 3.98 0.06 -20.20
CA LEU A 156 4.40 0.73 -18.96
C LEU A 156 5.47 1.81 -19.20
N LEU A 157 6.04 1.91 -20.41
CA LEU A 157 7.15 2.81 -20.70
C LEU A 157 6.81 4.29 -20.44
N GLU A 158 5.60 4.73 -20.76
CA GLU A 158 5.19 6.12 -20.50
C GLU A 158 5.20 6.44 -19.00
N LEU A 159 4.70 5.51 -18.17
CA LEU A 159 4.70 5.64 -16.71
C LEU A 159 6.13 5.60 -16.14
N ILE A 160 6.99 4.76 -16.69
CA ILE A 160 8.40 4.67 -16.28
C ILE A 160 9.12 5.97 -16.63
N PHE A 161 8.92 6.50 -17.83
CA PHE A 161 9.53 7.74 -18.28
C PHE A 161 9.04 8.94 -17.47
N LEU A 162 7.77 8.95 -17.06
CA LEU A 162 7.25 9.93 -16.10
C LEU A 162 7.98 9.84 -14.75
N LYS A 163 8.18 8.64 -14.20
CA LYS A 163 8.94 8.46 -12.95
C LYS A 163 10.41 8.90 -13.08
N ILE A 164 11.04 8.59 -14.21
CA ILE A 164 12.40 9.04 -14.53
C ILE A 164 12.46 10.57 -14.56
N ALA A 165 11.55 11.21 -15.32
CA ALA A 165 11.49 12.66 -15.44
C ALA A 165 11.23 13.33 -14.08
N ASN A 166 10.37 12.76 -13.26
CA ASN A 166 10.13 13.24 -11.89
C ASN A 166 11.40 13.15 -11.04
N LYS A 167 12.09 11.99 -11.05
CA LYS A 167 13.34 11.79 -10.30
C LYS A 167 14.43 12.77 -10.73
N ILE A 168 14.65 12.94 -12.03
CA ILE A 168 15.58 13.94 -12.56
C ILE A 168 15.21 15.32 -12.01
N THR A 169 13.95 15.69 -12.15
CA THR A 169 13.50 17.04 -11.85
C THR A 169 13.57 17.36 -10.35
N THR A 170 13.23 16.42 -9.48
CA THR A 170 13.35 16.57 -8.03
C THR A 170 14.82 16.64 -7.59
N SER A 171 15.68 15.77 -8.12
CA SER A 171 17.12 15.81 -7.83
C SER A 171 17.77 17.13 -8.25
N LEU A 172 17.40 17.67 -9.42
CA LEU A 172 17.89 18.98 -9.88
C LEU A 172 17.30 20.17 -9.12
N SER A 173 16.14 20.01 -8.48
CA SER A 173 15.53 21.06 -7.67
C SER A 173 16.20 21.17 -6.30
N LEU A 174 16.62 20.03 -5.72
CA LEU A 174 17.33 19.99 -4.43
C LEU A 174 18.72 20.65 -4.48
N SER A 175 19.36 20.71 -5.65
CA SER A 175 20.65 21.39 -5.81
C SER A 175 20.55 22.93 -5.84
N LEU A 176 19.34 23.51 -5.81
CA LEU A 176 19.12 24.96 -5.95
C LEU A 176 18.81 25.70 -4.64
N GLY A 177 18.93 25.05 -3.48
CA GLY A 177 18.69 25.65 -2.16
C GLY A 177 17.25 25.48 -1.66
N ASN A 178 17.12 25.27 -0.34
CA ASN A 178 15.92 25.02 0.47
C ASN A 178 14.58 25.41 -0.17
N LEU A 179 14.00 24.47 -0.93
CA LEU A 179 12.59 24.42 -1.26
C LEU A 179 12.05 23.11 -0.71
N THR A 180 11.18 23.20 0.29
CA THR A 180 10.43 22.07 0.82
C THR A 180 9.48 21.57 -0.26
N VAL A 181 9.88 20.51 -0.96
CA VAL A 181 9.03 19.80 -1.90
C VAL A 181 8.28 18.73 -1.11
N GLY A 182 6.98 18.95 -0.90
CA GLY A 182 6.11 17.96 -0.27
C GLY A 182 5.95 16.72 -1.15
N ASP A 183 5.64 15.58 -0.52
CA ASP A 183 5.46 14.30 -1.21
C ASP A 183 4.40 14.40 -2.31
N HIS A 184 4.84 14.30 -3.57
CA HIS A 184 3.97 14.40 -4.74
C HIS A 184 3.89 13.07 -5.52
N SER A 185 2.67 12.76 -5.97
CA SER A 185 2.41 11.75 -6.99
C SER A 185 2.84 12.29 -8.37
N ALA A 186 3.86 11.67 -8.98
CA ALA A 186 4.44 12.12 -10.25
C ALA A 186 3.38 12.30 -11.36
N SER A 187 3.33 13.49 -11.98
CA SER A 187 2.52 13.80 -13.17
C SER A 187 3.32 14.62 -14.20
N TRP A 188 2.98 14.54 -15.49
CA TRP A 188 3.68 15.32 -16.52
C TRP A 188 3.56 16.83 -16.29
N ALA A 189 2.41 17.30 -15.80
CA ALA A 189 2.20 18.71 -15.47
C ALA A 189 3.12 19.18 -14.34
N GLU A 190 3.37 18.32 -13.35
CA GLU A 190 4.30 18.61 -12.26
C GLU A 190 5.74 18.67 -12.74
N VAL A 191 6.15 17.69 -13.56
CA VAL A 191 7.47 17.69 -14.21
C VAL A 191 7.68 18.99 -14.99
N GLN A 192 6.72 19.37 -15.84
CA GLN A 192 6.79 20.62 -16.61
C GLN A 192 6.88 21.85 -15.69
N ARG A 193 6.06 21.91 -14.64
CA ARG A 193 6.08 23.01 -13.68
C ARG A 193 7.46 23.15 -13.03
N HIS A 194 8.01 22.07 -12.50
CA HIS A 194 9.31 22.10 -11.82
C HIS A 194 10.44 22.40 -12.80
N ARG A 195 10.43 21.81 -14.01
CA ARG A 195 11.39 22.12 -15.06
C ARG A 195 11.32 23.59 -15.49
N ASN A 196 10.13 24.18 -15.61
CA ASN A 196 9.98 25.59 -15.97
C ASN A 196 10.45 26.55 -14.86
N LEU A 197 10.38 26.14 -13.60
CA LEU A 197 10.90 26.93 -12.47
C LEU A 197 12.42 26.77 -12.28
N SER A 198 12.97 25.60 -12.59
CA SER A 198 14.40 25.33 -12.46
C SER A 198 15.23 26.17 -13.44
N LYS A 199 16.32 26.78 -12.96
CA LYS A 199 17.29 27.47 -13.85
C LYS A 199 18.35 26.53 -14.43
N VAL A 200 18.33 25.24 -14.07
CA VAL A 200 19.36 24.27 -14.46
C VAL A 200 19.02 23.68 -15.81
N ALA A 201 19.76 24.07 -16.85
CA ALA A 201 19.71 23.44 -18.17
C ALA A 201 20.30 22.03 -18.11
N ILE A 202 19.77 21.11 -18.92
CA ILE A 202 20.28 19.73 -19.01
C ILE A 202 20.75 19.42 -20.43
N ASP A 203 21.67 18.46 -20.52
CA ASP A 203 21.89 17.71 -21.75
C ASP A 203 21.39 16.29 -21.53
N TYR A 204 20.59 15.76 -22.46
CA TYR A 204 20.11 14.40 -22.35
C TYR A 204 20.16 13.65 -23.67
N ALA A 205 20.27 12.33 -23.60
CA ALA A 205 20.22 11.44 -24.74
C ALA A 205 19.23 10.30 -24.50
N LEU A 206 18.45 9.98 -25.54
CA LEU A 206 17.65 8.76 -25.60
C LEU A 206 18.38 7.76 -26.50
N LEU A 207 18.72 6.59 -25.96
CA LEU A 207 19.29 5.47 -26.69
C LEU A 207 18.26 4.36 -26.78
N ILE A 208 17.71 4.15 -27.98
CA ILE A 208 16.57 3.25 -28.19
C ILE A 208 17.02 2.02 -28.98
N ASP A 209 16.78 0.84 -28.43
CA ASP A 209 16.98 -0.41 -29.18
C ASP A 209 16.04 -0.46 -30.39
N VAL A 210 16.60 -0.76 -31.56
CA VAL A 210 15.87 -0.96 -32.82
C VAL A 210 16.20 -2.33 -33.42
N SER A 211 16.67 -3.26 -32.59
CA SER A 211 16.97 -4.65 -32.92
C SER A 211 15.76 -5.40 -33.47
N ALA A 212 16.02 -6.61 -33.98
CA ALA A 212 14.99 -7.41 -34.63
C ALA A 212 13.83 -7.79 -33.67
N SER A 213 14.11 -8.00 -32.39
CA SER A 213 13.12 -8.39 -31.38
C SER A 213 12.07 -7.30 -31.15
N MET A 214 12.46 -6.02 -31.24
CA MET A 214 11.58 -4.83 -31.12
C MET A 214 10.48 -4.74 -32.21
N ASN A 215 10.51 -5.60 -33.24
CA ASN A 215 9.45 -5.72 -34.24
C ASN A 215 8.25 -6.52 -33.76
N SER A 216 8.37 -7.22 -32.63
CA SER A 216 7.33 -8.10 -32.14
C SER A 216 6.04 -7.31 -31.89
N ARG A 217 4.92 -7.87 -32.35
CA ARG A 217 3.61 -7.29 -32.07
C ARG A 217 3.34 -7.47 -30.58
N VAL A 218 2.89 -6.40 -29.93
CA VAL A 218 2.41 -6.52 -28.56
C VAL A 218 1.02 -7.14 -28.62
N ILE A 219 0.94 -8.45 -28.37
CA ILE A 219 -0.36 -9.15 -28.28
C ILE A 219 -0.96 -8.80 -26.93
N SER A 220 -2.10 -8.12 -26.95
CA SER A 220 -2.91 -7.96 -25.76
C SER A 220 -3.41 -9.35 -25.33
N SER A 221 -2.81 -9.94 -24.30
CA SER A 221 -3.41 -11.07 -23.59
C SER A 221 -4.77 -10.64 -23.03
N ASN A 222 -5.68 -11.57 -22.69
CA ASN A 222 -6.95 -11.22 -22.04
C ASN A 222 -6.75 -10.53 -20.66
N SER A 223 -5.52 -10.56 -20.13
CA SER A 223 -5.09 -9.69 -19.03
C SER A 223 -4.84 -8.25 -19.46
N VAL A 224 -4.59 -7.94 -20.73
CA VAL A 224 -4.45 -6.61 -21.37
C VAL A 224 -5.77 -6.03 -21.85
N THR A 225 -6.86 -6.77 -22.05
CA THR A 225 -8.20 -6.13 -22.12
C THR A 225 -8.65 -5.68 -20.72
N ASN A 226 -8.28 -6.43 -19.68
CA ASN A 226 -8.36 -5.98 -18.30
C ASN A 226 -7.30 -4.94 -17.95
N LEU A 227 -6.09 -4.98 -18.52
CA LEU A 227 -5.08 -3.94 -18.32
C LEU A 227 -5.30 -2.73 -19.21
N ASN A 228 -6.03 -2.80 -20.31
CA ASN A 228 -6.47 -1.66 -21.11
C ASN A 228 -7.79 -1.13 -20.59
N SER A 229 -8.60 -1.91 -19.88
CA SER A 229 -9.71 -1.37 -19.10
C SER A 229 -9.21 -0.77 -17.80
N VAL A 230 -8.17 -1.34 -17.15
CA VAL A 230 -7.45 -0.78 -16.00
C VAL A 230 -6.51 0.33 -16.41
N ILE A 231 -5.86 0.29 -17.58
CA ILE A 231 -5.10 1.40 -18.15
C ILE A 231 -6.13 2.40 -18.64
N THR A 232 -7.13 2.14 -19.46
CA THR A 232 -8.14 3.17 -19.80
C THR A 232 -8.89 3.72 -18.57
N HIS A 233 -9.10 2.95 -17.50
CA HIS A 233 -9.54 3.47 -16.20
C HIS A 233 -8.43 4.19 -15.45
N ALA A 234 -7.17 3.78 -15.56
CA ALA A 234 -5.99 4.43 -14.99
C ALA A 234 -5.59 5.66 -15.82
N THR A 235 -5.42 5.71 -17.14
CA THR A 235 -5.42 6.91 -17.99
C THR A 235 -6.70 7.75 -17.86
N ARG A 236 -7.89 7.20 -17.54
CA ARG A 236 -9.04 8.05 -17.09
C ARG A 236 -8.93 8.52 -15.64
N ALA A 237 -8.20 7.82 -14.76
CA ALA A 237 -7.94 8.20 -13.36
C ALA A 237 -6.59 8.94 -13.13
N ILE A 238 -5.69 8.92 -14.11
CA ILE A 238 -4.39 9.58 -14.29
C ILE A 238 -4.64 10.82 -15.18
N GLY A 239 -5.68 10.77 -16.02
CA GLY A 239 -6.40 11.92 -16.56
C GLY A 239 -7.47 12.48 -15.61
N GLN A 240 -7.66 11.89 -14.43
CA GLN A 240 -8.25 12.59 -13.29
C GLN A 240 -7.12 12.92 -12.33
N SER A 241 -6.18 13.75 -12.79
CA SER A 241 -5.39 14.55 -11.86
C SER A 241 -6.36 15.07 -10.80
N PHE A 242 -6.11 14.76 -9.53
CA PHE A 242 -6.90 15.34 -8.45
C PHE A 242 -6.76 16.86 -8.60
N ASP A 243 -7.81 17.49 -9.11
CA ASP A 243 -7.76 18.87 -9.58
C ASP A 243 -7.78 19.79 -8.35
N SER A 244 -6.59 20.12 -7.85
CA SER A 244 -6.39 21.03 -6.73
C SER A 244 -5.11 21.84 -6.92
N ARG A 245 -5.19 23.13 -6.57
CA ARG A 245 -4.02 24.02 -6.49
C ARG A 245 -3.44 24.12 -5.07
N ILE A 246 -4.19 23.66 -4.07
CA ILE A 246 -3.83 23.80 -2.65
C ILE A 246 -3.33 22.49 -2.05
N ILE A 247 -3.99 21.35 -2.33
CA ILE A 247 -3.74 20.07 -1.65
C ILE A 247 -3.40 18.95 -2.64
N ASN A 248 -2.54 18.03 -2.21
CA ASN A 248 -2.13 16.85 -2.99
C ASN A 248 -2.90 15.58 -2.55
N THR A 249 -2.60 14.46 -3.20
CA THR A 249 -3.21 13.15 -2.91
C THR A 249 -3.00 12.68 -1.48
N THR A 250 -1.87 12.99 -0.85
CA THR A 250 -1.56 12.65 0.55
C THR A 250 -2.47 13.40 1.51
N ASN A 251 -2.67 14.70 1.29
CA ASN A 251 -3.59 15.52 2.08
C ASN A 251 -5.03 15.00 1.96
N VAL A 252 -5.47 14.63 0.76
CA VAL A 252 -6.80 14.05 0.53
C VAL A 252 -6.98 12.75 1.33
N ALA A 253 -5.97 11.90 1.34
CA ALA A 253 -6.04 10.63 2.05
C ALA A 253 -6.02 10.80 3.58
N LEU A 254 -5.31 11.81 4.08
CA LEU A 254 -5.40 12.23 5.48
C LEU A 254 -6.80 12.74 5.83
N LEU A 255 -7.37 13.62 5.00
CA LEU A 255 -8.72 14.15 5.19
C LEU A 255 -9.79 13.05 5.19
N ALA A 256 -9.70 12.08 4.27
CA ALA A 256 -10.58 10.91 4.24
C ALA A 256 -10.49 10.10 5.54
N SER A 257 -9.27 9.90 6.05
CA SER A 257 -9.03 9.21 7.33
C SER A 257 -9.67 9.95 8.50
N TRP A 258 -9.61 11.28 8.51
CA TRP A 258 -10.25 12.12 9.53
C TRP A 258 -11.78 12.09 9.48
N ILE A 259 -12.37 12.06 8.28
CA ILE A 259 -13.82 11.87 8.09
C ILE A 259 -14.27 10.53 8.69
N ASP A 260 -13.57 9.44 8.36
CA ASP A 260 -13.90 8.10 8.84
C ASP A 260 -13.48 7.82 10.29
N LYS A 261 -12.77 8.75 10.93
CA LYS A 261 -12.14 8.55 12.25
C LYS A 261 -11.25 7.30 12.28
N LYS A 262 -10.57 7.00 11.16
CA LYS A 262 -9.67 5.86 11.03
C LYS A 262 -8.55 5.96 12.06
N ARG A 263 -8.24 4.85 12.73
CA ARG A 263 -7.08 4.73 13.64
C ARG A 263 -5.86 4.22 12.87
N GLY A 264 -4.68 4.67 13.26
CA GLY A 264 -3.41 4.27 12.66
C GLY A 264 -3.10 5.04 11.38
N ASN A 265 -2.45 4.38 10.43
CA ASN A 265 -1.98 5.02 9.19
C ASN A 265 -3.15 5.54 8.34
N PRO A 266 -2.99 6.70 7.67
CA PRO A 266 -3.98 7.20 6.72
C PRO A 266 -4.26 6.22 5.58
N TYR A 267 -5.36 6.45 4.87
CA TYR A 267 -5.62 5.76 3.60
C TYR A 267 -4.51 6.05 2.57
N ASN A 268 -4.42 5.16 1.57
CA ASN A 268 -3.75 5.48 0.31
C ASN A 268 -4.77 6.15 -0.63
N PHE A 269 -4.29 7.03 -1.51
CA PHE A 269 -5.17 7.72 -2.47
C PHE A 269 -5.88 6.76 -3.44
N SER A 270 -5.25 5.63 -3.78
CA SER A 270 -5.84 4.59 -4.64
C SER A 270 -7.05 3.90 -4.00
N ASP A 271 -7.13 3.89 -2.67
CA ASP A 271 -8.07 3.07 -1.90
C ASP A 271 -9.00 3.95 -1.04
N LEU A 272 -9.31 5.16 -1.51
CA LEU A 272 -10.15 6.10 -0.76
C LEU A 272 -11.61 5.62 -0.71
N PRO A 273 -12.24 5.63 0.48
CA PRO A 273 -13.67 5.35 0.61
C PRO A 273 -14.54 6.49 0.06
N PHE A 274 -13.96 7.66 -0.22
CA PHE A 274 -14.64 8.84 -0.73
C PHE A 274 -14.09 9.28 -2.09
N GLU A 275 -14.96 9.79 -2.95
CA GLU A 275 -14.59 10.64 -4.07
C GLU A 275 -14.62 12.11 -3.64
N PHE A 276 -13.58 12.87 -3.99
CA PHE A 276 -13.52 14.31 -3.74
C PHE A 276 -13.62 15.06 -5.06
N LYS A 277 -14.81 15.56 -5.37
CA LYS A 277 -15.08 16.29 -6.61
C LYS A 277 -14.94 17.80 -6.36
N LEU A 278 -14.00 18.45 -7.04
CA LEU A 278 -13.86 19.91 -6.98
C LEU A 278 -15.13 20.57 -7.55
N ILE A 279 -15.85 21.33 -6.72
CA ILE A 279 -17.08 22.04 -7.12
C ILE A 279 -16.90 23.55 -7.12
N HIS A 280 -15.90 24.09 -6.42
CA HIS A 280 -15.60 25.51 -6.44
C HIS A 280 -14.09 25.77 -6.25
N ARG A 281 -13.53 26.68 -7.03
CA ARG A 281 -12.15 27.20 -6.90
C ARG A 281 -12.18 28.70 -7.06
N ALA A 282 -11.72 29.44 -6.06
CA ALA A 282 -11.87 30.89 -6.04
C ALA A 282 -11.15 31.59 -7.22
N SER A 283 -9.96 31.12 -7.62
CA SER A 283 -9.27 31.67 -8.80
C SER A 283 -9.94 31.36 -10.15
N ARG A 284 -10.82 30.35 -10.21
CA ARG A 284 -11.56 29.98 -11.42
C ARG A 284 -12.96 30.60 -11.44
N ASP A 285 -13.65 30.53 -10.31
CA ASP A 285 -15.09 30.82 -10.19
C ASP A 285 -15.35 32.21 -9.57
N GLY A 286 -14.34 32.81 -8.94
CA GLY A 286 -14.41 34.08 -8.23
C GLY A 286 -14.55 33.91 -6.71
N PHE A 287 -14.06 34.90 -5.96
CA PHE A 287 -14.11 34.92 -4.49
C PHE A 287 -15.48 35.34 -3.92
N GLY A 288 -16.39 35.87 -4.74
CA GLY A 288 -17.68 36.41 -4.26
C GLY A 288 -18.56 35.36 -3.59
N ASN A 289 -19.27 35.74 -2.53
CA ASN A 289 -20.19 34.84 -1.81
C ASN A 289 -21.28 34.27 -2.74
N ASP A 290 -21.74 35.04 -3.72
CA ASP A 290 -22.68 34.60 -4.76
C ASP A 290 -22.12 33.40 -5.56
N LYS A 291 -20.82 33.43 -5.89
CA LYS A 291 -20.13 32.35 -6.61
C LYS A 291 -20.03 31.09 -5.78
N PHE A 292 -19.76 31.23 -4.48
CA PHE A 292 -19.80 30.09 -3.55
C PHE A 292 -21.19 29.46 -3.52
N HIS A 293 -22.25 30.24 -3.28
CA HIS A 293 -23.61 29.69 -3.17
C HIS A 293 -24.09 29.03 -4.45
N ASN A 294 -23.84 29.65 -5.61
CA ASN A 294 -24.20 29.07 -6.91
C ASN A 294 -23.58 27.68 -7.13
N ASN A 295 -22.35 27.47 -6.63
CA ASN A 295 -21.61 26.23 -6.86
C ASN A 295 -21.79 25.19 -5.74
N CYS A 296 -21.96 25.63 -4.49
CA CYS A 296 -21.82 24.78 -3.31
C CYS A 296 -23.12 24.51 -2.54
N ASP A 297 -24.17 25.30 -2.73
CA ASP A 297 -25.44 25.06 -2.05
C ASP A 297 -26.07 23.72 -2.51
N ASN A 298 -26.68 23.01 -1.55
CA ASN A 298 -27.37 21.73 -1.75
C ASN A 298 -26.50 20.61 -2.36
N LYS A 299 -25.16 20.67 -2.23
CA LYS A 299 -24.25 19.62 -2.73
C LYS A 299 -23.98 18.50 -1.71
N GLY A 300 -24.59 18.52 -0.54
CA GLY A 300 -24.29 17.54 0.51
C GLY A 300 -22.90 17.75 1.11
N PRO A 301 -22.24 16.67 1.61
CA PRO A 301 -21.00 16.80 2.37
C PRO A 301 -19.88 17.44 1.55
N THR A 302 -19.14 18.37 2.16
CA THR A 302 -18.03 19.07 1.49
C THR A 302 -16.84 19.28 2.40
N ILE A 303 -15.64 19.28 1.82
CA ILE A 303 -14.42 19.82 2.42
C ILE A 303 -14.12 21.19 1.82
N VAL A 304 -13.85 22.17 2.66
CA VAL A 304 -13.32 23.48 2.30
C VAL A 304 -11.84 23.51 2.64
N VAL A 305 -11.01 23.94 1.70
CA VAL A 305 -9.55 24.07 1.87
C VAL A 305 -9.16 25.49 1.48
N ILE A 306 -8.35 26.13 2.31
CA ILE A 306 -7.97 27.54 2.19
C ILE A 306 -6.45 27.63 2.27
N LYS A 307 -5.85 28.32 1.30
CA LYS A 307 -4.45 28.75 1.35
C LYS A 307 -4.38 30.20 1.79
N VAL A 308 -3.79 30.44 2.95
CA VAL A 308 -3.67 31.77 3.52
C VAL A 308 -2.56 32.54 2.83
N LYS A 309 -2.86 33.77 2.40
CA LYS A 309 -1.90 34.63 1.71
C LYS A 309 -0.77 35.04 2.67
N TYR A 310 0.44 35.16 2.10
CA TYR A 310 1.69 35.49 2.79
C TYR A 310 2.24 34.40 3.74
N SER A 311 1.43 33.78 4.60
CA SER A 311 1.91 32.70 5.47
C SER A 311 1.98 31.34 4.76
N GLY A 312 1.18 31.15 3.71
CA GLY A 312 1.10 29.87 3.00
C GLY A 312 0.45 28.74 3.81
N GLU A 313 -0.08 29.04 4.99
CA GLU A 313 -0.78 28.07 5.84
C GLU A 313 -2.00 27.50 5.13
N ILE A 314 -2.18 26.19 5.23
CA ILE A 314 -3.31 25.47 4.64
C ILE A 314 -4.24 25.04 5.76
N ILE A 315 -5.43 25.63 5.78
CA ILE A 315 -6.47 25.38 6.78
C ILE A 315 -7.79 25.05 6.10
N GLY A 316 -8.78 24.58 6.86
CA GLY A 316 -10.07 24.24 6.28
C GLY A 316 -11.07 23.65 7.24
N GLY A 317 -12.15 23.11 6.68
CA GLY A 317 -13.17 22.43 7.45
C GLY A 317 -14.00 21.45 6.63
N TYR A 318 -14.54 20.44 7.31
CA TYR A 318 -15.45 19.46 6.75
C TYR A 318 -16.88 19.73 7.24
N ASN A 319 -17.78 19.94 6.28
CA ASN A 319 -19.22 20.05 6.51
C ASN A 319 -19.87 18.70 6.11
N PRO A 320 -20.37 17.89 7.06
CA PRO A 320 -21.04 16.62 6.78
C PRO A 320 -22.52 16.80 6.37
N LEU A 321 -23.04 18.03 6.45
CA LEU A 321 -24.39 18.39 6.03
C LEU A 321 -24.32 18.93 4.60
N GLU A 322 -24.95 20.06 4.33
CA GLU A 322 -24.89 20.81 3.07
C GLU A 322 -24.84 22.31 3.38
N TRP A 323 -24.51 23.11 2.38
CA TRP A 323 -24.65 24.57 2.44
C TRP A 323 -26.03 24.99 1.92
N ARG A 324 -26.63 26.01 2.55
CA ARG A 324 -27.87 26.63 2.09
C ARG A 324 -27.88 28.11 2.45
N CYS A 325 -28.69 28.86 1.72
CA CYS A 325 -29.25 30.14 2.14
C CYS A 325 -30.77 29.97 2.35
N VAL A 326 -31.32 30.53 3.44
CA VAL A 326 -32.77 30.47 3.71
C VAL A 326 -33.38 31.84 3.44
N LYS A 327 -34.26 31.88 2.44
CA LYS A 327 -35.09 33.05 2.13
C LYS A 327 -36.31 33.04 3.04
N ILE A 328 -36.67 34.20 3.60
CA ILE A 328 -37.95 34.37 4.28
C ILE A 328 -38.99 34.81 3.25
N ASN A 329 -40.04 34.03 3.11
CA ASN A 329 -41.12 34.33 2.17
C ASN A 329 -42.27 35.13 2.83
N GLU A 330 -42.37 35.08 4.17
CA GLU A 330 -43.58 35.47 4.92
C GLU A 330 -43.62 36.93 5.42
N TRP A 331 -42.51 37.69 5.44
CA TRP A 331 -42.53 39.11 5.84
C TRP A 331 -42.85 40.09 4.69
N SER A 332 -43.09 39.57 3.48
CA SER A 332 -43.24 40.35 2.25
C SER A 332 -44.55 41.15 2.14
N THR A 333 -45.51 40.96 3.04
CA THR A 333 -46.80 41.69 3.01
C THR A 333 -46.80 43.03 3.74
N LEU A 334 -45.72 43.39 4.47
CA LEU A 334 -45.68 44.59 5.32
C LEU A 334 -44.63 45.65 4.94
N LEU A 335 -43.86 45.47 3.86
CA LEU A 335 -42.83 46.44 3.44
C LEU A 335 -42.95 46.80 1.95
N PRO A 336 -42.89 48.09 1.56
CA PRO A 336 -43.17 48.55 0.18
C PRO A 336 -42.11 48.15 -0.86
N ASN A 337 -40.98 47.60 -0.43
CA ASN A 337 -39.84 47.31 -1.30
C ASN A 337 -39.51 45.83 -1.20
N ASN A 338 -39.71 45.13 -2.32
CA ASN A 338 -39.55 43.70 -2.54
C ASN A 338 -38.08 43.24 -2.43
N HIS A 339 -37.42 43.52 -1.31
CA HIS A 339 -36.07 43.05 -1.01
C HIS A 339 -36.15 41.67 -0.37
N ASP A 340 -35.53 40.68 -1.00
CA ASP A 340 -35.46 39.35 -0.44
C ASP A 340 -34.66 39.36 0.88
N PHE A 341 -35.31 39.03 2.00
CA PHE A 341 -34.68 38.95 3.32
C PHE A 341 -34.18 37.53 3.60
N TYR A 342 -32.94 37.41 4.08
CA TYR A 342 -32.28 36.14 4.40
C TYR A 342 -31.82 36.14 5.85
N ILE A 343 -32.00 35.01 6.53
CA ILE A 343 -31.55 34.81 7.91
C ILE A 343 -30.37 33.85 7.99
N ASP A 344 -29.40 34.20 8.83
CA ASP A 344 -28.33 33.28 9.21
C ASP A 344 -28.93 32.19 10.12
N GLN A 345 -28.70 30.91 9.78
CA GLN A 345 -29.19 29.77 10.57
C GLN A 345 -28.03 28.89 11.03
N GLN A 346 -28.07 28.52 12.31
CA GLN A 346 -27.09 27.66 12.95
C GLN A 346 -27.50 26.19 12.82
N ARG A 347 -26.54 25.32 12.49
CA ARG A 347 -26.75 23.89 12.25
C ARG A 347 -25.82 23.05 13.11
N ARG A 348 -26.42 22.12 13.86
CA ARG A 348 -25.72 21.22 14.77
C ARG A 348 -25.30 19.95 14.06
N THR A 349 -24.05 19.54 14.28
CA THR A 349 -23.55 18.21 13.90
C THR A 349 -22.26 17.91 14.66
N SER A 350 -22.12 16.69 15.18
CA SER A 350 -20.89 16.22 15.84
C SER A 350 -19.88 15.63 14.86
N LYS A 351 -20.22 15.54 13.57
CA LYS A 351 -19.38 14.95 12.52
C LYS A 351 -18.49 15.98 11.83
N SER A 352 -18.75 17.27 12.02
CA SER A 352 -17.92 18.34 11.45
C SER A 352 -16.60 18.46 12.21
N PHE A 353 -15.58 18.96 11.52
CA PHE A 353 -14.29 19.33 12.09
C PHE A 353 -13.69 20.46 11.25
N ILE A 354 -12.87 21.29 11.88
CA ILE A 354 -11.95 22.21 11.21
C ILE A 354 -10.53 21.69 11.36
N PHE A 355 -9.61 22.09 10.48
CA PHE A 355 -8.26 21.55 10.47
C PHE A 355 -7.21 22.54 10.01
N SER A 356 -5.96 22.26 10.37
CA SER A 356 -4.76 22.84 9.78
C SER A 356 -3.93 21.70 9.19
N LEU A 357 -3.76 21.68 7.87
CA LEU A 357 -2.89 20.71 7.21
C LEU A 357 -1.41 21.08 7.41
N THR A 358 -1.10 22.37 7.53
CA THR A 358 0.26 22.84 7.84
C THR A 358 0.74 22.32 9.19
N ASN A 359 -0.12 22.36 10.22
CA ASN A 359 0.20 21.86 11.55
C ASN A 359 -0.23 20.40 11.76
N GLN A 360 -0.83 19.77 10.76
CA GLN A 360 -1.46 18.44 10.83
C GLN A 360 -2.41 18.26 12.02
N THR A 361 -3.15 19.32 12.38
CA THR A 361 -4.09 19.32 13.50
C THR A 361 -5.54 19.27 13.02
N ILE A 362 -6.35 18.56 13.79
CA ILE A 362 -7.81 18.51 13.64
C ILE A 362 -8.45 19.06 14.91
N SER A 363 -9.51 19.84 14.73
CA SER A 363 -10.34 20.34 15.82
C SER A 363 -11.79 19.95 15.59
N ARG A 364 -12.39 19.28 16.57
CA ARG A 364 -13.77 18.79 16.48
C ARG A 364 -14.72 19.75 17.20
N VAL A 365 -16.01 19.61 16.90
CA VAL A 365 -17.07 20.42 17.51
C VAL A 365 -17.18 20.06 18.99
N THR A 366 -17.21 21.06 19.86
CA THR A 366 -17.45 20.86 21.30
C THR A 366 -18.93 20.57 21.57
N LEU A 367 -19.22 19.86 22.66
CA LEU A 367 -20.57 19.38 22.97
C LEU A 367 -21.60 20.53 23.00
N ASN A 368 -22.77 20.32 22.39
CA ASN A 368 -23.90 21.27 22.32
C ASN A 368 -23.70 22.54 21.47
N ASN A 369 -22.57 22.70 20.79
CA ASN A 369 -22.33 23.86 19.93
C ASN A 369 -22.80 23.68 18.49
N ASP A 370 -23.09 24.80 17.85
CA ASP A 370 -23.44 24.86 16.44
C ASP A 370 -22.19 24.79 15.58
N ALA A 371 -22.20 23.91 14.58
CA ALA A 371 -21.03 23.54 13.80
C ALA A 371 -21.00 24.24 12.44
N ILE A 372 -22.15 24.55 11.85
CA ILE A 372 -22.25 25.11 10.50
C ILE A 372 -23.22 26.29 10.53
N ILE A 373 -22.88 27.38 9.86
CA ILE A 373 -23.78 28.52 9.65
C ILE A 373 -24.21 28.56 8.18
N TRP A 374 -25.51 28.54 7.96
CA TRP A 374 -26.14 28.91 6.69
C TRP A 374 -26.31 30.42 6.65
N SER A 375 -25.76 31.09 5.65
CA SER A 375 -25.83 32.55 5.50
C SER A 375 -25.82 32.88 4.02
N ARG A 376 -26.57 33.90 3.57
CA ARG A 376 -26.47 34.40 2.18
C ARG A 376 -25.27 35.31 1.97
N ASN A 377 -24.80 35.96 3.04
CA ASN A 377 -23.84 37.06 2.98
C ASN A 377 -22.41 36.59 3.31
N LYS A 378 -22.18 35.29 3.41
CA LYS A 378 -20.89 34.68 3.73
C LYS A 378 -20.70 33.47 2.83
N GLY A 379 -19.45 33.12 2.55
CA GLY A 379 -19.12 31.83 1.96
C GLY A 379 -19.24 30.71 3.00
N PRO A 380 -18.33 29.72 3.00
CA PRO A 380 -18.36 28.66 4.01
C PRO A 380 -18.09 29.24 5.40
N CYS A 381 -18.87 28.80 6.38
CA CYS A 381 -18.80 29.28 7.76
C CYS A 381 -19.01 28.12 8.74
N PHE A 382 -17.92 27.78 9.44
CA PHE A 382 -17.84 26.76 10.47
C PHE A 382 -17.89 27.42 11.84
N GLY A 383 -18.78 26.90 12.69
CA GLY A 383 -18.93 27.34 14.06
C GLY A 383 -19.47 28.76 14.16
N LEU A 384 -19.37 29.34 15.36
CA LEU A 384 -19.74 30.73 15.60
C LEU A 384 -18.59 31.68 15.19
N GLN A 385 -18.10 31.54 13.95
CA GLN A 385 -16.91 32.22 13.39
C GLN A 385 -15.57 31.56 13.70
N ASP A 386 -15.57 30.26 14.02
CA ASP A 386 -14.36 29.46 14.15
C ASP A 386 -13.56 29.40 12.85
N LEU A 387 -14.25 29.34 11.70
CA LEU A 387 -13.67 29.57 10.39
C LEU A 387 -14.75 30.03 9.42
N CYS A 388 -14.74 31.30 9.02
CA CYS A 388 -15.68 31.81 8.03
C CYS A 388 -14.99 32.63 6.94
N ILE A 389 -15.45 32.44 5.71
CA ILE A 389 -14.98 33.21 4.54
C ILE A 389 -16.03 34.25 4.17
N THR A 390 -15.59 35.44 3.82
CA THR A 390 -16.41 36.47 3.20
C THR A 390 -15.60 37.12 2.10
N ASN A 391 -16.03 36.91 0.85
CA ASN A 391 -15.25 37.27 -0.32
C ASN A 391 -13.82 36.66 -0.27
N ASN A 392 -12.79 37.50 -0.34
CA ASN A 392 -11.38 37.09 -0.28
C ASN A 392 -10.74 37.18 1.11
N PHE A 393 -11.55 37.34 2.17
CA PHE A 393 -11.10 37.44 3.55
C PHE A 393 -11.61 36.26 4.39
N GLY A 394 -10.75 35.72 5.23
CA GLY A 394 -11.10 34.73 6.23
C GLY A 394 -11.04 35.30 7.64
N LYS A 395 -11.93 34.78 8.50
CA LYS A 395 -11.97 35.05 9.93
C LYS A 395 -11.97 33.74 10.72
N SER A 396 -11.19 33.68 11.80
CA SER A 396 -11.05 32.50 12.65
C SER A 396 -10.98 32.88 14.12
N GLU A 397 -12.01 32.54 14.90
CA GLU A 397 -12.08 32.69 16.35
C GLU A 397 -12.63 31.41 17.00
N GLN A 398 -11.81 30.72 17.79
CA GLN A 398 -12.25 29.52 18.50
C GLN A 398 -13.44 29.81 19.43
N ARG A 399 -14.57 29.15 19.16
CA ARG A 399 -15.81 29.20 19.95
C ARG A 399 -16.50 27.83 19.96
N SER A 400 -16.93 27.34 18.79
CA SER A 400 -17.66 26.08 18.65
C SER A 400 -16.76 24.85 18.53
N TYR A 401 -15.48 25.02 18.19
CA TYR A 401 -14.52 23.92 17.99
C TYR A 401 -13.45 23.88 19.10
N GLU A 402 -12.90 22.69 19.34
CA GLU A 402 -11.98 22.40 20.45
C GLU A 402 -10.70 23.25 20.46
N ASN A 403 -10.20 23.67 19.30
CA ASN A 403 -8.86 24.24 19.12
C ASN A 403 -8.87 25.29 18.01
N ARG A 404 -7.97 26.29 18.12
CA ARG A 404 -7.64 27.18 17.00
C ARG A 404 -6.86 26.42 15.92
N ILE A 405 -7.14 26.71 14.66
CA ILE A 405 -6.41 26.15 13.51
C ILE A 405 -5.40 27.13 12.89
N ILE A 406 -5.51 28.41 13.24
CA ILE A 406 -4.63 29.49 12.82
C ILE A 406 -4.53 30.55 13.92
N ASN A 407 -3.36 31.17 14.06
CA ASN A 407 -3.10 32.19 15.09
C ASN A 407 -3.71 33.56 14.76
N LYS A 408 -3.96 33.84 13.48
CA LYS A 408 -4.53 35.10 13.00
C LYS A 408 -6.06 35.07 13.05
N LYS A 409 -6.64 36.09 13.68
CA LYS A 409 -8.10 36.28 13.72
C LYS A 409 -8.68 36.64 12.35
N ASN A 410 -8.00 37.52 11.60
CA ASN A 410 -8.39 37.90 10.24
C ASN A 410 -7.19 37.64 9.31
N PHE A 411 -7.46 37.18 8.09
CA PHE A 411 -6.42 36.90 7.11
C PHE A 411 -6.95 37.05 5.67
N GLU A 412 -6.04 37.39 4.75
CA GLU A 412 -6.31 37.36 3.31
C GLU A 412 -6.15 35.93 2.77
N ILE A 413 -6.99 35.58 1.80
CA ILE A 413 -6.97 34.28 1.15
C ILE A 413 -6.23 34.41 -0.19
N GLU A 414 -5.25 33.54 -0.43
CA GLU A 414 -4.57 33.42 -1.73
C GLU A 414 -5.42 32.58 -2.68
N GLU A 415 -5.98 31.48 -2.18
CA GLU A 415 -6.85 30.56 -2.91
C GLU A 415 -7.75 29.81 -1.91
N TYR A 416 -8.98 29.49 -2.28
CA TYR A 416 -9.76 28.48 -1.57
C TYR A 416 -10.50 27.56 -2.56
N GLU A 417 -10.59 26.30 -2.18
CA GLU A 417 -11.22 25.24 -2.97
C GLU A 417 -12.24 24.50 -2.12
N VAL A 418 -13.35 24.09 -2.75
CA VAL A 418 -14.42 23.31 -2.12
C VAL A 418 -14.60 22.02 -2.89
N PHE A 419 -14.50 20.90 -2.18
CA PHE A 419 -14.66 19.56 -2.71
C PHE A 419 -15.92 18.92 -2.14
N GLN A 420 -16.79 18.42 -3.01
CA GLN A 420 -17.88 17.54 -2.61
C GLN A 420 -17.31 16.17 -2.24
N ALA A 421 -17.62 15.67 -1.04
CA ALA A 421 -17.19 14.37 -0.54
C ALA A 421 -18.30 13.33 -0.75
N ILE A 422 -18.10 12.44 -1.73
CA ILE A 422 -19.07 11.42 -2.13
C ILE A 422 -18.60 10.07 -1.58
N ASP A 423 -19.33 9.47 -0.64
CA ASP A 423 -19.00 8.14 -0.11
C ASP A 423 -19.27 7.07 -1.18
N LYS A 424 -18.22 6.37 -1.60
CA LYS A 424 -18.27 5.32 -2.63
C LYS A 424 -18.75 3.98 -2.06
N ARG A 425 -18.75 3.83 -0.74
CA ARG A 425 -19.18 2.59 -0.11
C ARG A 425 -20.69 2.42 -0.36
N PRO A 426 -21.14 1.20 -0.67
CA PRO A 426 -22.56 0.95 -0.87
C PRO A 426 -23.30 1.33 0.41
N ARG A 427 -24.15 2.37 0.32
CA ARG A 427 -25.04 2.74 1.41
C ARG A 427 -26.07 1.62 1.57
N PHE A 428 -25.93 0.83 2.64
CA PHE A 428 -26.92 -0.13 3.14
C PHE A 428 -27.68 -0.91 2.05
N SER A 429 -27.03 -1.93 1.49
CA SER A 429 -27.80 -3.04 0.90
C SER A 429 -28.46 -3.81 2.04
N ILE A 430 -29.77 -4.05 1.95
CA ILE A 430 -30.51 -4.85 2.92
C ILE A 430 -29.86 -6.23 3.12
N PHE A 431 -29.20 -6.75 2.08
CA PHE A 431 -28.41 -7.97 2.12
C PHE A 431 -27.21 -7.90 3.07
N TYR A 432 -26.54 -6.75 3.18
CA TYR A 432 -25.41 -6.60 4.10
C TYR A 432 -25.87 -6.59 5.57
N PHE A 433 -27.02 -5.98 5.84
CA PHE A 433 -27.62 -5.99 7.18
C PHE A 433 -28.10 -7.40 7.57
N ILE A 434 -28.77 -8.11 6.64
CA ILE A 434 -29.17 -9.51 6.82
C ILE A 434 -27.93 -10.40 7.03
N PHE A 435 -26.87 -10.20 6.24
CA PHE A 435 -25.62 -10.93 6.38
C PHE A 435 -24.97 -10.69 7.76
N MET A 436 -24.98 -9.46 8.27
CA MET A 436 -24.47 -9.13 9.60
C MET A 436 -25.28 -9.78 10.72
N ILE A 437 -26.62 -9.82 10.62
CA ILE A 437 -27.48 -10.54 11.55
C ILE A 437 -27.18 -12.04 11.50
N PHE A 438 -27.07 -12.62 10.30
CA PHE A 438 -26.75 -14.03 10.10
C PHE A 438 -25.39 -14.41 10.70
N MET A 439 -24.36 -13.60 10.47
CA MET A 439 -23.03 -13.79 11.07
C MET A 439 -23.04 -13.67 12.60
N GLY A 440 -23.89 -12.81 13.16
CA GLY A 440 -24.12 -12.71 14.60
C GLY A 440 -24.75 -13.99 15.18
N ILE A 441 -25.81 -14.49 14.54
CA ILE A 441 -26.48 -15.74 14.92
C ILE A 441 -25.51 -16.93 14.82
N PHE A 442 -24.73 -17.01 13.75
CA PHE A 442 -23.74 -18.07 13.55
C PHE A 442 -22.68 -18.11 14.66
N LYS A 443 -22.20 -16.94 15.13
CA LYS A 443 -21.26 -16.87 16.27
C LYS A 443 -21.89 -17.40 17.57
N ILE A 444 -23.15 -17.08 17.82
CA ILE A 444 -23.88 -17.57 19.02
C ILE A 444 -24.04 -19.10 18.94
N ILE A 445 -24.46 -19.63 17.79
CA ILE A 445 -24.59 -21.08 17.58
C ILE A 445 -23.24 -21.78 17.79
N LYS A 446 -22.15 -21.25 17.20
CA LYS A 446 -20.80 -21.80 17.38
C LYS A 446 -20.36 -21.80 18.85
N PHE A 447 -20.69 -20.74 19.59
CA PHE A 447 -20.37 -20.63 21.02
C PHE A 447 -21.13 -21.67 21.86
N ILE A 448 -22.43 -21.85 21.61
CA ILE A 448 -23.25 -22.86 22.29
C ILE A 448 -22.74 -24.27 21.97
N PHE A 449 -22.43 -24.54 20.69
CA PHE A 449 -21.92 -25.83 20.26
C PHE A 449 -20.56 -26.17 20.91
N MET A 450 -19.63 -25.21 21.00
CA MET A 450 -18.37 -25.41 21.72
C MET A 450 -18.57 -25.72 23.20
N ARG A 451 -19.53 -25.06 23.88
CA ARG A 451 -19.85 -25.31 25.29
C ARG A 451 -20.44 -26.71 25.51
N LEU A 452 -21.31 -27.17 24.62
CA LEU A 452 -21.87 -28.53 24.66
C LEU A 452 -20.78 -29.58 24.44
N PHE A 453 -19.89 -29.38 23.48
CA PHE A 453 -18.77 -30.29 23.22
C PHE A 453 -17.80 -30.36 24.41
N LEU A 454 -17.53 -29.23 25.05
CA LEU A 454 -16.72 -29.19 26.28
C LEU A 454 -17.41 -29.94 27.43
N GLY A 455 -18.75 -29.81 27.56
CA GLY A 455 -19.54 -30.56 28.52
C GLY A 455 -19.45 -32.07 28.30
N ILE A 456 -19.64 -32.53 27.06
CA ILE A 456 -19.50 -33.96 26.71
C ILE A 456 -18.09 -34.46 27.02
N TYR A 457 -17.06 -33.70 26.62
CA TYR A 457 -15.67 -34.03 26.93
C TYR A 457 -15.43 -34.20 28.43
N TRP A 458 -15.92 -33.27 29.27
CA TRP A 458 -15.81 -33.37 30.73
C TRP A 458 -16.57 -34.57 31.30
N THR A 459 -17.75 -34.89 30.78
CA THR A 459 -18.48 -36.10 31.21
C THR A 459 -17.72 -37.38 30.85
N CYS A 460 -17.16 -37.47 29.63
CA CYS A 460 -16.32 -38.60 29.23
C CYS A 460 -15.05 -38.71 30.09
N TYR A 461 -14.42 -37.58 30.42
CA TYR A 461 -13.23 -37.53 31.28
C TYR A 461 -13.52 -38.02 32.70
N ILE A 462 -14.64 -37.61 33.29
CA ILE A 462 -15.08 -38.08 34.61
C ILE A 462 -15.37 -39.58 34.59
N VAL A 463 -16.11 -40.06 33.57
CA VAL A 463 -16.43 -41.50 33.42
C VAL A 463 -15.14 -42.32 33.27
N TYR A 464 -14.19 -41.86 32.45
CA TYR A 464 -12.89 -42.50 32.30
C TYR A 464 -12.14 -42.61 33.64
N TRP A 465 -12.10 -41.54 34.43
CA TRP A 465 -11.45 -41.54 35.74
C TRP A 465 -12.13 -42.43 36.77
N ILE A 466 -13.47 -42.50 36.77
CA ILE A 466 -14.22 -43.43 37.63
C ILE A 466 -13.87 -44.88 37.27
N ILE A 467 -13.88 -45.22 35.97
CA ILE A 467 -13.51 -46.56 35.51
C ILE A 467 -12.06 -46.88 35.89
N TYR A 468 -11.14 -45.95 35.64
CA TYR A 468 -9.73 -46.10 36.01
C TYR A 468 -9.57 -46.35 37.51
N TRP A 469 -10.25 -45.58 38.37
CA TRP A 469 -10.21 -45.75 39.81
C TRP A 469 -10.77 -47.11 40.27
N ILE A 470 -11.92 -47.53 39.73
CA ILE A 470 -12.52 -48.84 40.02
C ILE A 470 -11.53 -49.96 39.63
N THR A 471 -11.01 -49.92 38.39
CA THR A 471 -10.07 -50.95 37.90
C THR A 471 -8.79 -50.99 38.75
N TYR A 472 -8.21 -49.84 39.08
CA TYR A 472 -7.03 -49.73 39.93
C TYR A 472 -7.24 -50.39 41.31
N TRP A 473 -8.35 -50.08 41.99
CA TRP A 473 -8.64 -50.67 43.29
C TRP A 473 -8.96 -52.16 43.21
N THR A 474 -9.68 -52.61 42.18
CA THR A 474 -9.94 -54.06 41.99
C THR A 474 -8.64 -54.85 41.81
N VAL A 475 -7.67 -54.32 41.05
CA VAL A 475 -6.35 -54.95 40.86
C VAL A 475 -5.57 -54.98 42.19
N ILE A 476 -5.56 -53.88 42.95
CA ILE A 476 -4.93 -53.86 44.29
C ILE A 476 -5.54 -54.92 45.20
N THR A 477 -6.88 -55.01 45.27
CA THR A 477 -7.54 -56.02 46.09
C THR A 477 -7.18 -57.43 45.66
N LEU A 478 -7.14 -57.72 44.35
CA LEU A 478 -6.70 -59.03 43.83
C LEU A 478 -5.25 -59.36 44.21
N ILE A 479 -4.34 -58.39 44.12
CA ILE A 479 -2.93 -58.55 44.52
C ILE A 479 -2.85 -58.83 46.03
N CYS A 480 -3.61 -58.11 46.86
CA CYS A 480 -3.66 -58.36 48.30
C CYS A 480 -4.19 -59.76 48.63
N VAL A 481 -5.28 -60.20 47.98
CA VAL A 481 -5.85 -61.55 48.16
C VAL A 481 -4.85 -62.62 47.73
N ALA A 482 -4.18 -62.45 46.59
CA ALA A 482 -3.14 -63.37 46.12
C ALA A 482 -1.95 -63.41 47.08
N GLY A 483 -1.53 -62.25 47.59
CA GLY A 483 -0.47 -62.14 48.60
C GLY A 483 -0.81 -62.85 49.91
N ILE A 484 -2.04 -62.68 50.41
CA ILE A 484 -2.54 -63.40 51.59
C ILE A 484 -2.55 -64.92 51.31
N GLY A 485 -3.06 -65.34 50.15
CA GLY A 485 -3.07 -66.74 49.75
C GLY A 485 -1.67 -67.36 49.73
N LEU A 486 -0.69 -66.64 49.19
CA LEU A 486 0.71 -67.08 49.14
C LEU A 486 1.32 -67.19 50.55
N ILE A 487 1.04 -66.23 51.44
CA ILE A 487 1.47 -66.29 52.85
C ILE A 487 0.86 -67.50 53.55
N VAL A 488 -0.43 -67.75 53.36
CA VAL A 488 -1.12 -68.94 53.93
C VAL A 488 -0.49 -70.22 53.41
N SER A 489 -0.19 -70.32 52.11
CA SER A 489 0.50 -71.50 51.54
C SER A 489 1.90 -71.70 52.10
N ILE A 490 2.68 -70.63 52.27
CA ILE A 490 4.03 -70.69 52.86
C ILE A 490 3.97 -71.14 54.32
N LEU A 491 3.02 -70.63 55.12
CA LEU A 491 2.87 -71.01 56.52
C LEU A 491 2.31 -72.44 56.70
N ALA A 492 1.49 -72.91 55.75
CA ALA A 492 0.96 -74.28 55.76
C ALA A 492 2.01 -75.33 55.33
N LEU A 493 2.98 -74.97 54.49
CA LEU A 493 3.96 -75.91 53.93
C LEU A 493 4.78 -76.67 55.00
N PRO A 494 5.33 -76.03 56.06
CA PRO A 494 6.02 -76.75 57.14
C PRO A 494 5.10 -77.70 57.90
N ILE A 495 3.83 -77.32 58.10
CA ILE A 495 2.83 -78.15 58.80
C ILE A 495 2.50 -79.38 57.95
N ILE A 496 2.31 -79.22 56.65
CA ILE A 496 2.05 -80.32 55.72
C ILE A 496 3.27 -81.26 55.63
N LEU A 497 4.48 -80.70 55.50
CA LEU A 497 5.72 -81.48 55.49
C LEU A 497 5.93 -82.26 56.79
N TYR A 498 5.62 -81.65 57.93
CA TYR A 498 5.66 -82.29 59.24
C TYR A 498 4.69 -83.48 59.31
N LEU A 499 3.42 -83.27 58.94
CA LEU A 499 2.41 -84.33 58.92
C LEU A 499 2.75 -85.45 57.93
N TYR A 500 3.31 -85.11 56.76
CA TYR A 500 3.78 -86.09 55.78
C TYR A 500 4.95 -86.91 56.31
N LEU A 501 5.92 -86.26 56.96
CA LEU A 501 7.06 -86.94 57.58
C LEU A 501 6.60 -87.88 58.69
N GLU A 502 5.64 -87.47 59.54
CA GLU A 502 5.04 -88.37 60.53
C GLU A 502 4.33 -89.56 59.90
N ALA A 503 3.60 -89.35 58.80
CA ALA A 503 2.92 -90.44 58.09
C ALA A 503 3.91 -91.43 57.44
N GLU A 504 5.00 -90.94 56.83
CA GLU A 504 6.07 -91.78 56.28
C GLU A 504 6.81 -92.53 57.40
N ILE A 505 7.13 -91.87 58.51
CA ILE A 505 7.71 -92.52 59.69
C ILE A 505 6.77 -93.62 60.20
N ALA A 506 5.47 -93.35 60.31
CA ALA A 506 4.48 -94.34 60.72
C ALA A 506 4.40 -95.51 59.73
N TRP A 507 4.47 -95.27 58.41
CA TRP A 507 4.51 -96.30 57.37
C TRP A 507 5.80 -97.13 57.41
N VAL A 508 6.95 -96.50 57.60
CA VAL A 508 8.24 -97.18 57.78
C VAL A 508 8.21 -98.04 59.04
N ILE A 509 7.68 -97.52 60.16
CA ILE A 509 7.48 -98.30 61.38
C ILE A 509 6.53 -99.47 61.15
N LEU A 510 5.39 -99.26 60.47
CA LEU A 510 4.43 -100.33 60.15
C LEU A 510 5.04 -101.40 59.23
N SER A 511 5.77 -100.99 58.19
CA SER A 511 6.43 -101.89 57.25
C SER A 511 7.58 -102.65 57.87
N ALA A 512 8.37 -102.01 58.75
CA ALA A 512 9.36 -102.68 59.58
C ALA A 512 8.68 -103.69 60.51
N LEU A 513 7.60 -103.33 61.20
CA LEU A 513 6.83 -104.26 62.01
C LEU A 513 6.29 -105.44 61.17
N PHE A 514 5.86 -105.20 59.93
CA PHE A 514 5.36 -106.25 59.04
C PHE A 514 6.47 -107.18 58.50
N ILE A 515 7.65 -106.63 58.18
CA ILE A 515 8.82 -107.39 57.71
C ILE A 515 9.50 -108.15 58.86
N TYR A 516 9.55 -107.57 60.05
CA TYR A 516 10.16 -108.18 61.23
C TYR A 516 9.18 -109.01 62.07
N ALA A 517 7.86 -108.94 61.87
CA ALA A 517 6.89 -109.80 62.55
C ALA A 517 7.17 -111.31 62.34
N PRO A 518 7.54 -111.78 61.13
CA PRO A 518 8.00 -113.16 60.94
C PRO A 518 9.33 -113.48 61.64
N ILE A 519 10.21 -112.49 61.79
CA ILE A 519 11.52 -112.66 62.46
C ILE A 519 11.36 -112.70 63.99
N LEU A 520 10.45 -111.91 64.55
CA LEU A 520 10.15 -111.93 65.98
C LEU A 520 9.35 -113.17 66.40
N GLY A 521 8.58 -113.77 65.47
CA GLY A 521 8.02 -115.09 65.68
C GLY A 521 9.09 -116.18 65.87
N LEU A 522 10.26 -116.04 65.23
CA LEU A 522 11.38 -116.97 65.39
C LEU A 522 12.14 -116.81 66.72
N ILE A 523 11.97 -115.70 67.44
CA ILE A 523 12.68 -115.45 68.71
C ILE A 523 11.81 -115.78 69.95
N GLY A 524 10.47 -115.83 69.82
CA GLY A 524 9.57 -116.01 70.97
C GLY A 524 9.41 -117.44 71.53
N GLU A 525 9.72 -118.50 70.77
CA GLU A 525 9.52 -119.88 71.25
C GLU A 525 10.81 -120.64 71.60
N TYR A 526 11.99 -120.08 71.31
CA TYR A 526 13.28 -120.54 71.86
C TYR A 526 13.73 -119.71 73.08
N LEU A 527 12.83 -119.15 73.89
CA LEU A 527 13.11 -118.79 75.28
C LEU A 527 11.80 -118.45 75.99
N VAL A 528 11.08 -119.49 76.41
CA VAL A 528 10.70 -119.84 77.80
C VAL A 528 9.93 -121.17 77.67
N ILE A 529 10.61 -122.31 77.87
CA ILE A 529 10.54 -123.23 79.04
C ILE A 529 9.17 -123.84 79.28
#